data_AF-A0A3D1SEJ3-F1
#
_entry.id   AF-A0A3D1SEJ3-F1
#
_cell.length_a   1.000
_cell.length_b   1.000
_cell.length_c   1.000
_cell.angle_alpha   90.00
_cell.angle_beta   90.00
_cell.angle_gamma   90.00
#
_symmetry.space_group_name_H-M   'P 1'
#
loop_
_entity.id
_entity.type
_entity.pdbx_description
1 polymer ?
#
loop_
_entity_poly.entity_id
_entity_poly.type
_entity_poly.pdbx_seq_one_letter_code
_entity_poly.pdbx_strand_id
1 'polypeptide(L)' 'EAVAARHCGMEIVGISCISNLAAGISPEKLSHKEVQETADKAAPMFRRLVTKTIERISENR' A
#
# COMPACT_ATOMS: atom_id res chain seq x y z
N GLU A 1 -1.37 3.91 13.62
CA GLU A 1 -0.05 3.24 13.50
C GLU A 1 1.10 4.22 13.32
N ALA A 2 1.19 4.92 12.17
CA ALA A 2 2.31 5.82 11.85
C ALA A 2 2.64 6.84 12.96
N VAL A 3 1.63 7.46 13.56
CA VAL A 3 1.81 8.42 14.68
C VAL A 3 2.44 7.76 15.90
N ALA A 4 1.98 6.57 16.29
CA ALA A 4 2.52 5.84 17.43
C ALA A 4 3.96 5.35 17.18
N ALA A 5 4.24 4.81 15.99
CA ALA A 5 5.58 4.39 15.60
C ALA A 5 6.58 5.55 15.63
N ARG A 6 6.18 6.72 15.10
CA ARG A 6 7.02 7.94 15.17
C ARG A 6 7.19 8.44 16.59
N HIS A 7 6.15 8.38 17.43
CA HIS A 7 6.25 8.73 18.85
C HIS A 7 7.27 7.84 19.59
N CYS A 8 7.42 6.58 19.17
CA CYS A 8 8.43 5.66 19.68
C CYS A 8 9.82 5.83 19.04
N GLY A 9 10.06 6.88 18.24
CA GLY A 9 11.36 7.14 17.61
C GLY A 9 11.69 6.27 16.40
N MET A 10 10.72 5.58 15.80
CA MET A 10 10.94 4.75 14.62
C MET A 10 10.93 5.60 13.33
N GLU A 11 11.82 5.26 12.40
CA GLU A 11 11.71 5.70 11.00
C GLU A 11 10.62 4.89 10.30
N ILE A 12 9.77 5.57 9.53
CA ILE A 12 8.57 4.96 8.94
C ILE A 12 8.46 5.28 7.45
N VAL A 13 7.98 4.30 6.69
CA VAL A 13 7.56 4.45 5.29
C VAL A 13 6.17 3.84 5.12
N GLY A 14 5.28 4.53 4.41
CA GLY A 14 3.94 4.05 4.07
C GLY A 14 3.81 3.84 2.57
N ILE A 15 3.18 2.75 2.16
CA ILE A 15 2.93 2.43 0.74
C ILE A 15 1.42 2.19 0.57
N SER A 16 0.80 2.94 -0.34
CA SER A 16 -0.63 2.81 -0.64
C SER A 16 -0.85 2.07 -1.95
N CYS A 17 -1.62 0.98 -1.93
CA CYS A 17 -2.10 0.32 -3.13
C CYS A 17 -3.47 0.90 -3.52
N ILE A 18 -3.49 1.77 -4.53
CA ILE A 18 -4.73 2.42 -4.97
C ILE A 18 -5.55 1.42 -5.79
N SER A 19 -6.71 1.01 -5.26
CA SER A 19 -7.54 -0.06 -5.81
C SER A 19 -8.80 0.40 -6.55
N ASN A 20 -9.11 1.69 -6.51
CA ASN A 20 -10.27 2.30 -7.16
C ASN A 20 -10.09 3.83 -7.30
N LEU A 21 -11.03 4.50 -7.97
CA LEU A 21 -11.03 5.94 -8.21
C LEU A 21 -11.67 6.78 -7.08
N ALA A 22 -11.91 6.19 -5.91
CA ALA A 22 -12.67 6.78 -4.80
C ALA A 22 -14.14 7.12 -5.15
N ALA A 23 -14.94 7.38 -4.12
CA ALA A 23 -16.35 7.71 -4.27
C ALA A 23 -16.51 9.08 -4.94
N GLY A 24 -17.47 9.20 -5.86
CA GLY A 24 -17.81 10.48 -6.50
C GLY A 24 -16.97 10.86 -7.72
N ILE A 25 -15.96 10.06 -8.09
CA ILE A 25 -15.21 10.23 -9.35
C ILE A 25 -15.79 9.34 -10.46
N SER A 26 -16.14 8.10 -10.13
CA SER A 26 -16.80 7.16 -11.05
C SER A 26 -18.32 7.25 -10.93
N PRO A 27 -19.08 7.12 -12.05
CA PRO A 27 -20.53 6.95 -12.01
C PRO A 27 -20.94 5.59 -11.42
N GLU A 28 -20.02 4.62 -11.39
CA GLU A 28 -20.24 3.29 -10.81
C GLU A 28 -20.15 3.32 -9.28
N LYS A 29 -21.00 2.55 -8.60
CA LYS A 29 -20.93 2.39 -7.14
C LYS A 29 -19.70 1.58 -6.76
N LEU A 30 -18.98 2.05 -5.73
CA LEU A 30 -17.89 1.28 -5.14
C LEU A 30 -18.38 -0.08 -4.65
N SER A 31 -17.62 -1.13 -4.98
CA SER A 31 -17.88 -2.48 -4.51
C SER A 31 -16.63 -3.11 -3.90
N HIS A 32 -16.82 -3.95 -2.88
CA HIS A 32 -15.71 -4.70 -2.28
C HIS A 32 -15.05 -5.65 -3.30
N LYS A 33 -15.84 -6.18 -4.25
CA LYS A 33 -15.36 -7.08 -5.30
C LYS A 33 -14.36 -6.38 -6.24
N GLU A 34 -14.66 -5.17 -6.70
CA GLU A 34 -13.75 -4.38 -7.56
C GLU A 34 -12.41 -4.09 -6.85
N VAL A 35 -12.49 -3.73 -5.57
CA VAL A 35 -11.31 -3.49 -4.74
C VAL A 35 -10.45 -4.76 -4.65
N GLN A 36 -11.08 -5.91 -4.39
CA GLN A 36 -10.38 -7.19 -4.28
C GLN A 36 -9.73 -7.58 -5.61
N GLU A 37 -10.46 -7.52 -6.73
CA GLU A 37 -9.93 -7.86 -8.05
C GLU A 37 -8.73 -6.99 -8.43
N THR A 38 -8.78 -5.69 -8.10
CA THR A 38 -7.66 -4.77 -8.36
C THR A 38 -6.47 -5.08 -7.44
N ALA A 39 -6.72 -5.38 -6.17
CA ALA A 39 -5.69 -5.79 -5.22
C ALA A 39 -5.00 -7.10 -5.65
N ASP A 40 -5.77 -8.10 -6.10
CA ASP A 40 -5.24 -9.39 -6.57
C ASP A 40 -4.35 -9.21 -7.80
N LYS A 41 -4.75 -8.34 -8.74
CA LYS A 41 -3.92 -7.98 -9.90
C LYS A 41 -2.63 -7.26 -9.49
N ALA A 42 -2.70 -6.40 -8.48
CA ALA A 42 -1.54 -5.63 -8.00
C ALA A 42 -0.60 -6.44 -7.08
N ALA A 43 -1.10 -7.51 -6.44
CA ALA A 43 -0.40 -8.27 -5.41
C ALA A 43 1.01 -8.74 -5.80
N PRO A 44 1.27 -9.29 -7.02
CA PRO A 44 2.62 -9.71 -7.40
C PRO A 44 3.61 -8.55 -7.45
N MET A 45 3.19 -7.39 -7.98
CA MET A 45 4.04 -6.20 -8.05
C MET A 45 4.24 -5.58 -6.67
N PHE A 46 3.18 -5.51 -5.87
CA PHE A 46 3.22 -4.94 -4.52
C PHE A 46 4.14 -5.76 -3.61
N ARG A 47 4.03 -7.09 -3.66
CA ARG A 47 4.95 -8.00 -2.95
C ARG A 47 6.39 -7.74 -3.34
N ARG A 48 6.69 -7.68 -4.64
CA ARG A 48 8.04 -7.40 -5.12
C ARG A 48 8.57 -6.05 -4.62
N LEU A 49 7.74 -5.01 -4.66
CA LEU A 49 8.09 -3.68 -4.15
C LEU A 49 8.46 -3.73 -2.67
N VAL A 50 7.58 -4.28 -1.83
CA VAL A 50 7.80 -4.36 -0.38
C VAL A 50 9.07 -5.15 -0.06
N THR A 51 9.26 -6.32 -0.69
CA THR A 51 10.47 -7.14 -0.46
C THR A 51 11.74 -6.38 -0.85
N LYS A 52 11.78 -5.75 -2.02
CA LYS A 52 12.95 -4.98 -2.47
C LYS A 52 13.20 -3.73 -1.62
N THR A 53 12.15 -3.09 -1.12
CA THR A 53 12.30 -1.97 -0.19
C THR A 53 12.94 -2.42 1.12
N ILE A 54 12.54 -3.56 1.68
CA ILE A 54 13.14 -4.10 2.90
C ILE A 54 14.62 -4.46 2.69
N GLU A 55 14.94 -5.15 1.60
CA GLU A 55 16.34 -5.48 1.24
C GLU A 55 17.20 -4.21 1.19
N ARG A 56 16.76 -3.18 0.46
CA ARG A 56 17.48 -1.91 0.33
C ARG A 56 17.61 -1.13 1.64
N ILE A 57 16.61 -1.18 2.50
CA ILE A 57 16.69 -0.54 3.82
C ILE A 57 17.73 -1.26 4.68
N SER A 58 17.84 -2.59 4.57
CA SER A 58 18.84 -3.37 5.29
C SER A 58 20.27 -3.14 4.80
N GLU A 59 20.47 -2.85 3.52
CA GLU A 59 21.78 -2.58 2.91
C GLU A 59 22.32 -1.17 3.24
N ASN A 60 21.43 -0.20 3.49
CA ASN A 60 21.80 1.21 3.76
C ASN A 60 21.86 1.55 5.26
N ARG A 61 21.82 0.54 6.14
CA ARG A 61 22.08 0.67 7.57
C ARG A 61 23.52 0.34 7.89
#